data_AF-A0A7S2HN15-F1
#
_entry.id   AF-A0A7S2HN15-F1
#
_cell.length_a   1.000
_cell.length_b   1.000
_cell.length_c   1.000
_cell.angle_alpha   90.00
_cell.angle_beta   90.00
_cell.angle_gamma   90.00
#
_symmetry.space_group_name_H-M   'P 1'
#
loop_
_entity.id
_entity.type
_entity.pdbx_description
1 polymer ?
#
loop_
_entity_poly.entity_id
_entity_poly.type
_entity_poly.pdbx_seq_one_letter_code
_entity_poly.pdbx_strand_id
1 'polypeptide(L)'
;MGRLIRVRADTLETSEQEKLYDFSRPVQRYHRFLSHCWSSPGWKKVVVLAVDHLGLPAFVIAGTVALAVHIVQNVWGLPKASLFVRHDTYLRADLQISFWEFGLGEATALLVLLGGHLLYNNTCYFLDCASIHQTDTKLKLAGIAALPDFLRTSDEIVVMWDKTYLSRLWCVYELAVTQVPGACKPLRLMPMDMYVAL
;
A
#
# COMPACT_ATOMS: atom_id res chain seq x y z
N MET A 1 -1.77 -10.78 -3.37
CA MET A 1 -2.66 -9.63 -3.10
C MET A 1 -2.75 -8.62 -4.26
N GLY A 2 -1.64 -8.12 -4.80
CA GLY A 2 -1.66 -7.01 -5.78
C GLY A 2 -2.54 -7.18 -7.04
N ARG A 3 -2.76 -8.43 -7.52
CA ARG A 3 -3.68 -8.69 -8.64
C ARG A 3 -5.16 -8.57 -8.22
N LEU A 4 -5.54 -9.10 -7.06
CA LEU A 4 -6.93 -9.15 -6.59
C LEU A 4 -7.46 -7.77 -6.23
N ILE A 5 -6.66 -6.94 -5.56
CA ILE A 5 -7.09 -5.59 -5.17
C ILE A 5 -7.34 -4.66 -6.36
N ARG A 6 -6.85 -5.03 -7.55
CA ARG A 6 -7.09 -4.28 -8.79
C ARG A 6 -8.40 -4.65 -9.47
N VAL A 7 -9.00 -5.77 -9.09
CA VAL A 7 -10.20 -6.31 -9.74
C VAL A 7 -11.43 -5.55 -9.26
N ARG A 8 -12.33 -5.26 -10.20
CA ARG A 8 -13.68 -4.79 -9.92
C ARG A 8 -14.62 -5.97 -9.89
N ALA A 9 -14.85 -6.52 -8.70
CA ALA A 9 -15.64 -7.74 -8.55
C ALA A 9 -17.09 -7.58 -9.04
N ASP A 10 -17.65 -6.37 -8.97
CA ASP A 10 -18.99 -6.02 -9.46
C ASP A 10 -19.16 -6.12 -10.98
N THR A 11 -18.06 -6.03 -11.73
CA THR A 11 -18.09 -6.06 -13.21
C THR A 11 -17.72 -7.40 -13.80
N LEU A 12 -17.33 -8.37 -12.98
CA LEU A 12 -16.95 -9.71 -13.42
C LEU A 12 -18.17 -10.57 -13.74
N GLU A 13 -17.99 -11.54 -14.63
CA GLU A 13 -19.00 -12.58 -14.82
C GLU A 13 -19.14 -13.44 -13.56
N THR A 14 -20.32 -14.04 -13.37
CA THR A 14 -20.63 -14.87 -12.19
C THR A 14 -19.60 -15.99 -11.99
N SER A 15 -19.13 -16.62 -13.08
CA SER A 15 -18.13 -17.69 -13.02
C SER A 15 -16.75 -17.20 -12.56
N GLU A 16 -16.41 -15.93 -12.81
CA GLU A 16 -15.16 -15.31 -12.36
C GLU A 16 -15.28 -14.80 -10.92
N GLN A 17 -16.46 -14.30 -10.53
CA GLN A 17 -16.77 -13.92 -9.16
C GLN A 17 -16.67 -15.10 -8.19
N GLU A 18 -17.10 -16.28 -8.60
CA GLU A 18 -16.98 -17.52 -7.82
C GLU A 18 -15.50 -17.85 -7.54
N LYS A 19 -14.64 -17.75 -8.56
CA LYS A 19 -13.20 -18.00 -8.44
C LYS A 19 -12.48 -17.02 -7.50
N LEU A 20 -13.04 -15.85 -7.22
CA LEU A 20 -12.43 -14.91 -6.27
C LEU A 20 -12.31 -15.54 -4.88
N TYR A 21 -13.27 -16.37 -4.50
CA TYR A 21 -13.31 -17.02 -3.20
C TYR A 21 -12.15 -18.01 -3.01
N ASP A 22 -11.72 -18.68 -4.08
CA ASP A 22 -10.61 -19.63 -4.09
C ASP A 22 -9.25 -18.99 -3.77
N PHE A 23 -9.13 -17.66 -3.90
CA PHE A 23 -7.93 -16.94 -3.50
C PHE A 23 -7.87 -16.67 -1.99
N SER A 24 -8.95 -16.91 -1.26
CA SER A 24 -8.97 -16.82 0.20
C SER A 24 -8.50 -18.12 0.84
N ARG A 25 -8.17 -18.05 2.13
CA ARG A 25 -7.83 -19.21 2.93
C ARG A 25 -8.30 -18.99 4.37
N PRO A 26 -8.70 -20.05 5.09
CA PRO A 26 -9.07 -19.92 6.49
C PRO A 26 -7.85 -19.51 7.33
N VAL A 27 -8.03 -18.50 8.17
CA VAL A 27 -7.01 -18.03 9.11
C VAL A 27 -7.67 -17.72 10.46
N GLN A 28 -6.94 -17.91 11.55
CA GLN A 28 -7.43 -17.54 12.89
C GLN A 28 -7.37 -16.03 13.13
N ARG A 29 -6.37 -15.36 12.54
CA ARG A 29 -6.12 -13.93 12.60
C ARG A 29 -5.44 -13.48 11.31
N TYR A 30 -5.54 -12.19 11.01
CA TYR A 30 -4.84 -11.55 9.90
C TYR A 30 -4.49 -10.12 10.27
N HIS A 31 -3.52 -9.55 9.57
CA HIS A 31 -2.92 -8.29 9.97
C HIS A 31 -3.85 -7.11 9.68
N ARG A 32 -4.49 -7.11 8.50
CA ARG A 32 -5.17 -5.91 8.00
C ARG A 32 -6.53 -6.23 7.39
N PHE A 33 -7.55 -5.53 7.83
CA PHE A 33 -8.82 -5.46 7.11
C PHE A 33 -8.74 -4.34 6.08
N LEU A 34 -8.90 -4.65 4.78
CA LEU A 34 -8.88 -3.64 3.72
C LEU A 34 -10.30 -3.20 3.35
N SER A 35 -10.69 -2.02 3.81
CA SER A 35 -11.92 -1.37 3.34
C SER A 35 -11.59 -0.41 2.20
N HIS A 36 -12.33 -0.53 1.11
CA HIS A 36 -12.09 0.25 -0.09
C HIS A 36 -13.31 0.26 -1.00
N CYS A 37 -13.45 1.29 -1.84
CA CYS A 37 -14.48 1.30 -2.87
C CYS A 37 -14.02 0.47 -4.07
N TRP A 38 -14.87 -0.48 -4.52
CA TRP A 38 -14.54 -1.35 -5.64
C TRP A 38 -14.31 -0.56 -6.93
N SER A 39 -15.10 0.50 -7.18
CA SER A 39 -14.97 1.33 -8.38
C SER A 39 -13.73 2.22 -8.40
N SER A 40 -13.01 2.37 -7.30
CA SER A 40 -11.77 3.14 -7.27
C SER A 40 -10.70 2.48 -8.16
N PRO A 41 -9.85 3.28 -8.85
CA PRO A 41 -8.83 2.72 -9.73
C PRO A 41 -7.88 1.76 -9.01
N GLY A 42 -7.83 0.51 -9.47
CA GLY A 42 -7.06 -0.54 -8.82
C GLY A 42 -5.56 -0.26 -8.70
N TRP A 43 -4.98 0.43 -9.68
CA TRP A 43 -3.56 0.79 -9.65
C TRP A 43 -3.23 1.76 -8.52
N LYS A 44 -4.13 2.69 -8.17
CA LYS A 44 -3.95 3.60 -7.03
C LYS A 44 -3.88 2.83 -5.73
N LYS A 45 -4.76 1.83 -5.54
CA LYS A 45 -4.75 0.93 -4.37
C LYS A 45 -3.40 0.22 -4.23
N VAL A 46 -2.83 -0.25 -5.35
CA VAL A 46 -1.51 -0.91 -5.37
C VAL A 46 -0.39 0.06 -5.05
N VAL A 47 -0.37 1.26 -5.64
CA VAL A 47 0.64 2.29 -5.34
C VAL A 47 0.62 2.67 -3.86
N VAL A 48 -0.56 2.93 -3.31
CA VAL A 48 -0.74 3.28 -1.90
C VAL A 48 -0.23 2.18 -0.98
N LEU A 49 -0.58 0.91 -1.26
CA LEU A 49 -0.04 -0.21 -0.48
C LEU A 49 1.48 -0.36 -0.63
N ALA A 50 2.02 -0.19 -1.85
CA ALA A 50 3.45 -0.27 -2.09
C ALA A 50 4.20 0.81 -1.28
N VAL A 51 3.70 2.05 -1.28
CA VAL A 51 4.27 3.14 -0.50
C VAL A 51 4.12 2.90 1.01
N ASP A 52 2.98 2.42 1.50
CA ASP A 52 2.80 2.12 2.92
C ASP A 52 3.77 1.02 3.41
N HIS A 53 4.00 -0.02 2.61
CA HIS A 53 4.87 -1.14 3.01
C HIS A 53 6.35 -0.88 2.76
N LEU A 54 6.67 -0.22 1.65
CA LEU A 54 8.03 -0.15 1.12
C LEU A 54 8.58 1.27 1.09
N GLY A 55 7.78 2.29 1.39
CA GLY A 55 8.22 3.69 1.33
C GLY A 55 9.39 4.00 2.27
N LEU A 56 9.32 3.58 3.53
CA LEU A 56 10.42 3.76 4.48
C LEU A 56 11.67 2.93 4.09
N PRO A 57 11.56 1.61 3.79
CA PRO A 57 12.69 0.86 3.25
C PRO A 57 13.29 1.49 1.98
N ALA A 58 12.46 1.92 1.03
CA ALA A 58 12.90 2.56 -0.21
C ALA A 58 13.69 3.83 0.09
N PHE A 59 13.18 4.68 0.99
CA PHE A 59 13.86 5.91 1.40
C PHE A 59 15.22 5.64 2.07
N VAL A 60 15.27 4.71 3.04
CA VAL A 60 16.52 4.41 3.77
C VAL A 60 17.56 3.77 2.86
N ILE A 61 17.16 2.81 2.02
CA ILE A 61 18.08 2.13 1.10
C ILE A 61 18.57 3.11 0.02
N ALA A 62 17.67 3.92 -0.56
CA ALA A 62 18.05 4.93 -1.54
C ALA A 62 19.02 5.97 -0.95
N GLY A 63 18.76 6.47 0.26
CA GLY A 63 19.65 7.40 0.95
C GLY A 63 21.02 6.78 1.25
N THR A 64 21.05 5.49 1.62
CA THR A 64 22.31 4.76 1.85
C THR A 64 23.11 4.61 0.55
N VAL A 65 22.45 4.27 -0.56
CA VAL A 65 23.10 4.18 -1.88
C VAL A 65 23.62 5.54 -2.32
N ALA A 66 22.81 6.61 -2.21
CA ALA A 66 23.23 7.96 -2.56
C ALA A 66 24.46 8.41 -1.74
N LEU A 67 24.47 8.15 -0.43
CA LEU A 67 25.61 8.45 0.43
C LEU A 67 26.85 7.63 0.06
N ALA A 68 26.69 6.35 -0.25
CA ALA A 68 27.81 5.51 -0.68
C ALA A 68 28.43 6.01 -1.99
N VAL A 69 27.60 6.38 -2.98
CA VAL A 69 28.05 6.98 -4.24
C VAL A 69 28.79 8.30 -3.97
N HIS A 70 28.27 9.15 -3.09
CA HIS A 70 28.93 10.39 -2.69
C HIS A 70 30.33 10.15 -2.13
N ILE A 71 30.48 9.21 -1.19
CA ILE A 71 31.77 8.88 -0.57
C ILE A 71 32.74 8.38 -1.64
N VAL A 72 32.30 7.44 -2.46
CA VAL A 72 33.08 6.85 -3.56
C VAL A 72 33.57 7.92 -4.54
N GLN A 73 32.72 8.87 -4.93
CA GLN A 73 33.14 9.95 -5.83
C GLN A 73 34.19 10.86 -5.21
N ASN A 74 34.10 11.15 -3.91
CA ASN A 74 35.07 12.01 -3.22
C ASN A 74 36.41 11.31 -2.95
N VAL A 75 36.39 10.02 -2.60
CA VAL A 75 37.60 9.26 -2.27
C VAL A 75 38.41 8.93 -3.51
N TRP A 76 37.75 8.58 -4.63
CA TRP A 76 38.44 8.18 -5.87
C TRP A 76 38.47 9.26 -6.94
N GLY A 77 38.01 10.48 -6.64
CA GLY A 77 38.02 11.60 -7.59
C GLY A 77 37.21 11.31 -8.86
N LEU A 78 36.13 10.54 -8.76
CA LEU A 78 35.28 10.22 -9.91
C LEU A 78 34.56 11.48 -10.43
N PRO A 79 34.15 11.50 -11.71
CA PRO A 79 33.45 12.64 -12.28
C PRO A 79 32.18 12.99 -11.49
N LYS A 80 32.05 14.26 -11.14
CA LYS A 80 30.84 14.84 -10.56
C LYS A 80 30.16 15.70 -11.62
N ALA A 81 29.05 15.20 -12.17
CA ALA A 81 28.16 16.06 -12.95
C ALA A 81 27.27 16.82 -11.97
N SER A 82 27.60 18.07 -11.65
CA SER A 82 26.86 18.86 -10.67
C SER A 82 25.39 19.01 -11.07
N LEU A 83 24.48 18.50 -10.25
CA LEU A 83 23.05 18.74 -10.39
C LEU A 83 22.63 19.95 -9.54
N PHE A 84 23.20 20.06 -8.34
CA PHE A 84 22.94 21.14 -7.41
C PHE A 84 24.22 21.53 -6.69
N VAL A 85 24.51 22.83 -6.62
CA VAL A 85 25.62 23.39 -5.85
C VAL A 85 25.05 24.49 -4.98
N ARG A 86 25.18 24.36 -3.67
CA ARG A 86 24.84 25.41 -2.71
C ARG A 86 26.06 25.77 -1.89
N HIS A 87 26.47 27.02 -2.00
CA HIS A 87 27.51 27.60 -1.16
C HIS A 87 26.90 27.94 0.20
N ASP A 88 27.38 27.29 1.28
CA ASP A 88 26.97 27.62 2.64
C ASP A 88 28.01 28.55 3.28
N THR A 89 27.63 29.81 3.48
CA THR A 89 28.50 30.83 4.06
C THR A 89 28.76 30.64 5.55
N TYR A 90 27.87 29.94 6.27
CA TYR A 90 28.02 29.63 7.69
C TYR A 90 28.99 28.48 7.91
N LEU A 91 28.88 27.41 7.12
CA LEU A 91 29.73 26.22 7.22
C LEU A 91 31.02 26.32 6.39
N ARG A 92 31.14 27.36 5.54
CA ARG A 92 32.25 27.55 4.58
C ARG A 92 32.50 26.29 3.74
N ALA A 93 31.42 25.63 3.33
CA ALA A 93 31.46 24.40 2.58
C ALA A 93 30.49 24.47 1.40
N ASP A 94 30.89 23.88 0.28
CA ASP A 94 30.02 23.70 -0.87
C ASP A 94 29.29 22.37 -0.74
N LEU A 95 27.96 22.45 -0.60
CA LEU A 95 27.12 21.27 -0.75
C LEU A 95 26.93 21.05 -2.25
N GLN A 96 27.64 20.07 -2.80
CA GLN A 96 27.49 19.62 -4.18
C GLN A 96 26.82 18.25 -4.19
N ILE A 97 25.63 18.18 -4.79
CA ILE A 97 24.95 16.92 -5.13
C ILE A 97 25.17 16.70 -6.62
N SER A 98 25.78 15.57 -7.00
CA SER A 98 25.94 15.21 -8.39
C SER A 98 24.72 14.45 -8.92
N PHE A 99 24.60 14.43 -10.24
CA PHE A 99 23.58 13.68 -10.96
C PHE A 99 23.59 12.19 -10.59
N TRP A 100 24.76 11.63 -10.24
CA TRP A 100 24.91 10.20 -9.95
C TRP A 100 24.34 9.81 -8.59
N GLU A 101 24.56 10.58 -7.52
CA GLU A 101 23.95 10.29 -6.21
C GLU A 101 22.42 10.38 -6.30
N PHE A 102 21.92 11.44 -6.94
CA PHE A 102 20.49 11.64 -7.11
C PHE A 102 19.88 10.54 -7.99
N GLY A 103 20.43 10.33 -9.19
CA GLY A 103 19.90 9.39 -10.16
C GLY A 103 19.91 7.93 -9.67
N LEU A 104 21.00 7.49 -9.03
CA LEU A 104 21.08 6.12 -8.49
C LEU A 104 20.23 5.96 -7.22
N GLY A 105 20.11 7.00 -6.40
CA GLY A 105 19.19 7.02 -5.25
C GLY A 105 17.74 6.85 -5.70
N GLU A 106 17.27 7.69 -6.64
CA GLU A 106 15.92 7.63 -7.19
C GLU A 106 15.63 6.30 -7.90
N ALA A 107 16.58 5.83 -8.74
CA ALA A 107 16.45 4.52 -9.38
C ALA A 107 16.33 3.39 -8.35
N THR A 108 17.10 3.45 -7.26
CA THR A 108 17.02 2.48 -6.16
C THR A 108 15.67 2.54 -5.46
N ALA A 109 15.16 3.74 -5.15
CA ALA A 109 13.86 3.91 -4.53
C ALA A 109 12.75 3.29 -5.41
N LEU A 110 12.76 3.57 -6.72
CA LEU A 110 11.82 3.00 -7.67
C LEU A 110 11.92 1.47 -7.76
N LEU A 111 13.14 0.92 -7.81
CA LEU A 111 13.35 -0.53 -7.82
C LEU A 111 12.80 -1.19 -6.56
N VAL A 112 13.00 -0.59 -5.38
CA VAL A 112 12.46 -1.10 -4.12
C VAL A 112 10.93 -1.01 -4.11
N LEU A 113 10.33 0.11 -4.53
CA LEU A 113 8.86 0.25 -4.58
C LEU A 113 8.21 -0.71 -5.58
N LEU A 114 8.81 -0.90 -6.74
CA LEU A 114 8.27 -1.75 -7.81
C LEU A 114 8.54 -3.24 -7.59
N GLY A 115 9.70 -3.61 -7.06
CA GLY A 115 10.16 -5.00 -6.94
C GLY A 115 10.21 -5.54 -5.51
N GLY A 116 10.26 -4.67 -4.48
CA GLY A 116 10.45 -5.08 -3.09
C GLY A 116 9.34 -5.98 -2.55
N HIS A 117 8.13 -5.90 -3.11
CA HIS A 117 7.01 -6.77 -2.77
C HIS A 117 7.25 -8.25 -3.13
N LEU A 118 8.18 -8.54 -4.07
CA LEU A 118 8.59 -9.91 -4.39
C LEU A 118 9.44 -10.54 -3.29
N LEU A 119 10.13 -9.72 -2.50
CA LEU A 119 10.99 -10.13 -1.40
C LEU A 119 10.28 -10.05 -0.03
N TYR A 120 9.23 -9.22 0.08
CA TYR A 120 8.52 -8.95 1.32
C TYR A 120 7.01 -9.20 1.16
N ASN A 121 6.55 -10.42 1.47
CA ASN A 121 5.13 -10.80 1.33
C ASN A 121 4.63 -11.67 2.49
N ASN A 122 4.72 -11.15 3.72
CA ASN A 122 4.20 -11.84 4.92
C ASN A 122 2.88 -11.26 5.44
N THR A 123 2.34 -10.22 4.79
CA THR A 123 1.10 -9.58 5.25
C THR A 123 -0.13 -10.33 4.72
N CYS A 124 -0.83 -11.01 5.62
CA CYS A 124 -2.19 -11.50 5.38
C CYS A 124 -3.23 -10.37 5.57
N TYR A 125 -4.14 -10.22 4.61
CA TYR A 125 -5.23 -9.25 4.66
C TYR A 125 -6.57 -9.94 4.46
N PHE A 126 -7.60 -9.33 5.02
CA PHE A 126 -8.97 -9.56 4.60
C PHE A 126 -9.33 -8.61 3.45
N LEU A 127 -9.89 -9.18 2.40
CA LEU A 127 -10.42 -8.47 1.24
C LEU A 127 -11.81 -9.03 0.97
N ASP A 128 -12.84 -8.19 1.10
CA ASP A 128 -14.26 -8.57 1.03
C ASP A 128 -14.60 -9.39 -0.22
N CYS A 129 -14.13 -8.98 -1.40
CA CYS A 129 -14.44 -9.64 -2.66
C CYS A 129 -13.87 -11.06 -2.79
N ALA A 130 -12.80 -11.37 -2.05
CA ALA A 130 -12.19 -12.70 -2.02
C ALA A 130 -12.61 -13.49 -0.77
N SER A 131 -12.88 -12.82 0.35
CA SER A 131 -13.09 -13.47 1.65
C SER A 131 -14.57 -13.77 1.93
N ILE A 132 -15.48 -13.07 1.26
CA ILE A 132 -16.92 -13.34 1.28
C ILE A 132 -17.30 -13.91 -0.08
N HIS A 133 -18.05 -15.01 -0.09
CA HIS A 133 -18.49 -15.63 -1.33
C HIS A 133 -19.42 -14.68 -2.10
N GLN A 134 -19.18 -14.50 -3.41
CA GLN A 134 -19.89 -13.48 -4.18
C GLN A 134 -21.22 -13.98 -4.79
N THR A 135 -21.30 -15.28 -5.10
CA THR A 135 -22.40 -15.89 -5.87
C THR A 135 -23.29 -16.84 -5.06
N ASP A 136 -22.74 -17.75 -4.25
CA ASP A 136 -23.48 -18.56 -3.27
C ASP A 136 -24.13 -17.67 -2.20
N THR A 137 -25.46 -17.56 -2.25
CA THR A 137 -26.26 -16.73 -1.35
C THR A 137 -26.11 -17.12 0.12
N LYS A 138 -26.02 -18.42 0.44
CA LYS A 138 -25.94 -18.88 1.84
C LYS A 138 -24.59 -18.48 2.44
N LEU A 139 -23.51 -18.74 1.72
CA LEU A 139 -22.16 -18.38 2.15
C LEU A 139 -21.97 -16.86 2.18
N LYS A 140 -22.54 -16.14 1.21
CA LYS A 140 -22.51 -14.67 1.18
C LYS A 140 -23.18 -14.07 2.40
N LEU A 141 -24.41 -14.51 2.71
CA LEU A 141 -25.14 -14.02 3.88
C LEU A 141 -24.43 -14.36 5.19
N ALA A 142 -23.88 -15.57 5.31
CA ALA A 142 -23.07 -15.97 6.45
C ALA A 142 -21.80 -15.09 6.59
N GLY A 143 -21.11 -14.80 5.49
CA GLY A 143 -19.94 -13.94 5.48
C GLY A 143 -20.25 -12.48 5.82
N ILE A 144 -21.36 -11.94 5.32
CA ILE A 144 -21.84 -10.59 5.67
C ILE A 144 -22.21 -10.53 7.15
N ALA A 145 -22.92 -11.52 7.68
CA ALA A 145 -23.30 -11.59 9.09
C ALA A 145 -22.07 -11.70 10.01
N ALA A 146 -21.00 -12.36 9.55
CA ALA A 146 -19.74 -12.52 10.26
C ALA A 146 -18.78 -11.31 10.12
N LEU A 147 -19.15 -10.25 9.40
CA LEU A 147 -18.27 -9.10 9.19
C LEU A 147 -17.74 -8.45 10.49
N PRO A 148 -18.55 -8.29 11.56
CA PRO A 148 -18.04 -7.81 12.85
C PRO A 148 -16.94 -8.71 13.43
N ASP A 149 -17.05 -10.03 13.26
CA ASP A 149 -16.04 -10.98 13.73
C ASP A 149 -14.77 -10.93 12.89
N PHE A 150 -14.88 -10.75 11.57
CA PHE A 150 -13.73 -10.46 10.72
C PHE A 150 -13.02 -9.19 11.22
N LEU A 151 -13.72 -8.07 11.38
CA LEU A 151 -13.11 -6.85 11.91
C LEU A 151 -12.45 -7.05 13.29
N ARG A 152 -13.06 -7.84 14.18
CA ARG A 152 -12.50 -8.14 15.50
C ARG A 152 -11.24 -9.02 15.45
N THR A 153 -11.09 -9.86 14.43
CA THR A 153 -9.93 -10.75 14.24
C THR A 153 -8.75 -10.07 13.53
N SER A 154 -8.96 -8.89 12.92
CA SER A 154 -7.88 -8.11 12.32
C SER A 154 -7.01 -7.41 13.38
N ASP A 155 -5.73 -7.15 13.07
CA ASP A 155 -4.87 -6.33 13.94
C ASP A 155 -5.12 -4.83 13.74
N GLU A 156 -5.37 -4.41 12.49
CA GLU A 156 -5.77 -3.05 12.15
C GLU A 156 -6.80 -3.01 11.00
N ILE A 157 -7.37 -1.84 10.78
CA ILE A 157 -8.32 -1.55 9.70
C ILE A 157 -7.71 -0.46 8.83
N VAL A 158 -7.56 -0.77 7.54
CA VAL A 158 -6.99 0.13 6.55
C VAL A 158 -8.09 0.56 5.60
N VAL A 159 -8.35 1.86 5.57
CA VAL A 159 -9.36 2.50 4.72
C VAL A 159 -8.66 3.20 3.57
N MET A 160 -8.85 2.68 2.36
CA MET A 160 -8.38 3.33 1.13
C MET A 160 -9.41 4.37 0.70
N TRP A 161 -9.19 5.60 1.17
CA TRP A 161 -10.13 6.70 1.00
C TRP A 161 -9.97 7.33 -0.38
N ASP A 162 -11.04 7.35 -1.18
CA ASP A 162 -11.22 8.32 -2.26
C ASP A 162 -12.50 9.17 -2.08
N LYS A 163 -12.72 10.10 -3.00
CA LYS A 163 -13.91 10.97 -3.00
C LYS A 163 -15.25 10.24 -3.01
N THR A 164 -15.29 8.95 -3.37
CA THR A 164 -16.53 8.14 -3.43
C THR A 164 -16.70 7.21 -2.24
N TYR A 165 -15.67 7.05 -1.39
CA TYR A 165 -15.68 6.06 -0.33
C TYR A 165 -16.90 6.21 0.61
N LEU A 166 -17.18 7.42 1.07
CA LEU A 166 -18.29 7.71 1.99
C LEU A 166 -19.68 7.70 1.31
N SER A 167 -19.76 7.61 -0.03
CA SER A 167 -21.04 7.44 -0.72
C SER A 167 -21.46 5.98 -0.88
N ARG A 168 -20.58 5.03 -0.53
CA ARG A 168 -20.85 3.59 -0.62
C ARG A 168 -21.36 3.05 0.71
N LEU A 169 -22.60 2.57 0.72
CA LEU A 169 -23.23 1.98 1.90
C LEU A 169 -22.36 0.90 2.56
N TRP A 170 -21.76 0.01 1.76
CA TRP A 170 -20.89 -1.05 2.27
C TRP A 170 -19.66 -0.50 3.02
N CYS A 171 -18.96 0.48 2.46
CA CYS A 171 -17.79 1.10 3.09
C CYS A 171 -18.16 1.85 4.38
N VAL A 172 -19.31 2.52 4.40
CA VAL A 172 -19.82 3.19 5.61
C VAL A 172 -20.24 2.18 6.67
N TYR A 173 -20.84 1.06 6.26
CA TYR A 173 -21.18 -0.05 7.15
C TYR A 173 -19.92 -0.65 7.79
N GLU A 174 -18.88 -0.93 7.02
CA GLU A 174 -17.59 -1.40 7.52
C GLU A 174 -17.03 -0.45 8.58
N LEU A 175 -17.00 0.87 8.30
CA LEU A 175 -16.59 1.91 9.25
C LEU A 175 -17.44 1.91 10.53
N ALA A 176 -18.76 1.83 10.40
CA ALA A 176 -19.67 1.87 11.55
C ALA A 176 -19.44 0.67 12.48
N VAL A 177 -19.20 -0.51 11.93
CA VAL A 177 -18.93 -1.73 12.71
C VAL A 177 -17.62 -1.61 13.50
N THR A 178 -16.63 -0.85 13.01
CA THR A 178 -15.37 -0.61 13.75
C THR A 178 -15.56 0.14 15.07
N GLN A 179 -16.64 0.90 15.20
CA GLN A 179 -16.93 1.75 16.35
C GLN A 179 -17.76 1.02 17.43
N VAL A 180 -18.09 -0.26 17.21
CA VAL A 180 -18.81 -1.07 18.19
C VAL A 180 -17.90 -1.30 19.41
N PRO A 181 -18.40 -1.09 20.65
CA PRO A 181 -17.61 -1.35 21.86
C PRO A 181 -17.00 -2.75 21.87
N GLY A 182 -15.68 -2.84 22.10
CA GLY A 182 -14.93 -4.10 22.07
C GLY A 182 -14.36 -4.50 20.69
N ALA A 183 -14.67 -3.74 19.63
CA ALA A 183 -14.13 -3.90 18.29
C ALA A 183 -13.20 -2.75 17.85
N CYS A 184 -12.84 -1.82 18.75
CA CYS A 184 -11.92 -0.73 18.45
C CYS A 184 -10.56 -1.28 18.01
N LYS A 185 -10.29 -1.20 16.70
CA LYS A 185 -8.99 -1.47 16.10
C LYS A 185 -8.33 -0.16 15.70
N PRO A 186 -6.99 -0.11 15.63
CA PRO A 186 -6.30 0.97 14.95
C PRO A 186 -6.89 1.18 13.55
N LEU A 187 -7.43 2.37 13.31
CA LEU A 187 -7.96 2.79 12.03
C LEU A 187 -6.91 3.62 11.30
N ARG A 188 -6.47 3.14 10.14
CA ARG A 188 -5.54 3.85 9.26
C ARG A 188 -6.25 4.32 8.01
N LEU A 189 -6.28 5.64 7.82
CA LEU A 189 -6.81 6.26 6.62
C LEU A 189 -5.68 6.45 5.60
N MET A 190 -5.86 5.91 4.39
CA MET A 190 -4.92 6.02 3.29
C MET A 190 -5.58 6.78 2.13
N PRO A 191 -5.38 8.10 2.02
CA PRO A 191 -5.99 8.91 0.95
C PRO A 191 -5.38 8.57 -0.41
N MET A 192 -6.14 7.94 -1.29
CA MET A 192 -5.63 7.41 -2.57
C MET A 192 -5.18 8.49 -3.56
N ASP A 193 -5.67 9.71 -3.42
CA ASP A 193 -5.29 10.83 -4.31
C ASP A 193 -4.01 11.55 -3.84
N MET A 194 -3.59 11.42 -2.57
CA MET A 194 -2.35 12.05 -2.09
C MET A 194 -1.08 11.35 -2.59
N TYR A 195 -1.13 10.03 -2.75
CA TYR A 195 0.05 9.23 -3.17
C TYR A 195 0.27 9.23 -4.69
N VAL A 196 -0.60 9.90 -5.44
CA VAL A 196 -0.66 9.85 -6.91
C VAL A 196 -0.42 11.24 -7.54
N ALA A 197 -0.29 12.28 -6.71
CA ALA A 197 -0.01 13.65 -7.16
C ALA A 197 1.48 13.92 -7.46
N LEU A 198 2.29 12.87 -7.67
CA LEU A 198 3.67 12.93 -8.14
C LEU A 198 3.72 12.75 -9.66
#